data_AF-A0A3M1KT36-F1
#
_entry.id   AF-A0A3M1KT36-F1
#
_cell.length_a   1.000
_cell.length_b   1.000
_cell.length_c   1.000
_cell.angle_alpha   90.00
_cell.angle_beta   90.00
_cell.angle_gamma   90.00
#
_symmetry.space_group_name_H-M   'P 1'
#
loop_
_entity.id
_entity.type
_entity.pdbx_description
1 polymer ?
#
loop_
_entity_poly.entity_id
_entity_poly.type
_entity_poly.pdbx_seq_one_letter_code
_entity_poly.pdbx_strand_id
1 'polypeptide(L)'
;TERTQLLVTTHSPFFLDPLRPEEVRVLWRDEQGFTRSRRVADVPHIQEFIQQGGQLGHLWMEGHFGVGDPLVREGAPFQALNP
;
A
#
# COMPACT_ATOMS: atom_id res chain seq x y z
N THR A 1 22.30 -16.54 -8.16
CA THR A 1 21.38 -15.91 -7.19
C THR A 1 20.99 -14.48 -7.55
N GLU A 2 21.70 -13.76 -8.43
CA GLU A 2 21.35 -12.40 -8.91
C GLU A 2 19.98 -12.24 -9.62
N ARG A 3 19.18 -13.30 -9.74
CA ARG A 3 17.85 -13.28 -10.39
C ARG A 3 16.73 -13.81 -9.50
N THR A 4 17.00 -13.98 -8.21
CA THR A 4 15.96 -14.44 -7.28
C THR A 4 14.92 -13.33 -7.11
N GLN A 5 13.66 -13.65 -7.38
CA GLN A 5 12.51 -12.80 -7.13
C GLN A 5 11.71 -13.39 -5.97
N LEU A 6 11.33 -12.55 -5.01
CA LEU A 6 10.50 -12.95 -3.87
C LEU A 6 9.22 -12.14 -3.90
N LEU A 7 8.09 -12.84 -3.77
CA LEU A 7 6.81 -12.21 -3.52
C LEU A 7 6.41 -12.53 -2.08
N VAL A 8 6.22 -11.48 -1.28
CA VAL A 8 5.81 -11.60 0.12
C VAL A 8 4.44 -10.93 0.27
N THR A 9 3.48 -11.66 0.84
CA THR A 9 2.19 -11.09 1.27
C THR A 9 2.22 -10.97 2.78
N THR A 10 1.97 -9.77 3.31
CA THR A 10 2.04 -9.51 4.75
C THR A 10 0.98 -8.49 5.14
N HIS A 11 0.49 -8.60 6.38
CA HIS A 11 -0.30 -7.57 7.03
C HIS A 11 0.51 -6.76 8.06
N SER A 12 1.83 -6.99 8.15
CA SER A 12 2.70 -6.30 9.11
C SER A 12 3.17 -4.96 8.54
N PRO A 13 2.80 -3.82 9.15
CA PRO A 13 3.27 -2.50 8.69
C PRO A 13 4.79 -2.36 8.82
N PHE A 14 5.39 -2.95 9.87
CA PHE A 14 6.84 -2.91 10.11
C PHE A 14 7.67 -3.57 9.00
N PHE A 15 7.07 -4.49 8.24
CA PHE A 15 7.74 -5.10 7.09
C PHE A 15 7.87 -4.12 5.92
N LEU A 16 7.03 -3.09 5.86
CA LEU A 16 7.00 -2.10 4.79
C LEU A 16 7.97 -0.95 5.01
N ASP A 17 8.26 -0.58 6.26
CA ASP A 17 9.12 0.56 6.60
C ASP A 17 10.46 0.63 5.86
N PRO A 18 11.21 -0.47 5.66
CA PRO A 18 12.47 -0.42 4.92
C PRO A 18 12.33 -0.51 3.39
N LEU A 19 11.12 -0.66 2.85
CA LEU A 19 10.89 -0.88 1.42
C LEU A 19 10.70 0.43 0.66
N ARG A 20 10.94 0.38 -0.65
CA ARG A 20 10.66 1.51 -1.54
C ARG A 20 9.21 1.47 -2.04
N PRO A 21 8.55 2.61 -2.29
CA PRO A 21 7.16 2.65 -2.79
C PRO A 21 6.92 1.83 -4.07
N GLU A 22 7.91 1.71 -4.93
CA GLU A 22 7.83 1.00 -6.21
C GLU A 22 7.81 -0.53 -6.02
N GLU A 23 8.28 -1.00 -4.86
CA GLU A 23 8.37 -2.42 -4.49
C GLU A 23 7.12 -2.92 -3.77
N VAL A 24 6.27 -2.00 -3.29
CA VAL A 24 5.09 -2.33 -2.49
C VAL A 24 3.83 -2.18 -3.32
N ARG A 25 2.96 -3.19 -3.24
CA ARG A 25 1.62 -3.17 -3.83
C ARG A 25 0.57 -3.43 -2.77
N VAL A 26 -0.45 -2.60 -2.76
CA VAL A 26 -1.66 -2.83 -1.97
C VAL A 26 -2.61 -3.67 -2.80
N LEU A 27 -3.18 -4.73 -2.20
CA LEU A 27 -4.16 -5.60 -2.81
C LEU A 27 -5.48 -5.49 -2.04
N TRP A 28 -6.60 -5.45 -2.76
CA TRP A 28 -7.95 -5.46 -2.17
C TRP A 28 -8.94 -6.16 -3.09
N ARG A 29 -10.10 -6.51 -2.56
CA ARG A 29 -11.23 -7.04 -3.34
C ARG A 29 -12.19 -5.91 -3.68
N ASP A 30 -12.61 -5.82 -4.94
CA ASP A 30 -13.67 -4.89 -5.33
C ASP A 30 -15.07 -5.44 -5.05
N GLU A 31 -16.09 -4.62 -5.30
CA GLU A 31 -17.50 -4.97 -5.08
C GLU A 31 -17.99 -6.11 -5.98
N GLN A 32 -17.28 -6.39 -7.08
CA GLN A 32 -17.58 -7.51 -8.00
C GLN A 32 -16.84 -8.79 -7.60
N GLY A 33 -16.02 -8.76 -6.54
CA GLY A 33 -15.28 -9.90 -6.01
C GLY A 33 -13.89 -10.10 -6.61
N PHE A 34 -13.42 -9.21 -7.49
CA PHE A 34 -12.12 -9.32 -8.15
C PHE A 34 -11.01 -8.64 -7.36
N THR A 35 -9.80 -9.22 -7.40
CA THR A 35 -8.61 -8.61 -6.82
C THR A 35 -8.17 -7.42 -7.64
N ARG A 36 -7.95 -6.30 -6.97
CA ARG A 36 -7.33 -5.09 -7.49
C ARG A 36 -5.96 -4.90 -6.86
N SER A 37 -5.10 -4.17 -7.56
CA SER A 37 -3.74 -3.88 -7.12
C SER A 37 -3.38 -2.44 -7.46
N ARG A 38 -2.65 -1.79 -6.56
CA ARG A 38 -2.04 -0.48 -6.78
C ARG A 38 -0.62 -0.48 -6.23
N ARG A 39 0.33 0.11 -6.94
CA ARG A 39 1.66 0.37 -6.38
C ARG A 39 1.59 1.54 -5.43
N VAL A 40 2.29 1.44 -4.31
CA VAL A 40 2.33 2.53 -3.32
C VAL A 40 2.96 3.79 -3.93
N ALA A 41 3.91 3.65 -4.87
CA ALA A 41 4.46 4.76 -5.65
C ALA A 41 3.44 5.57 -6.47
N ASP A 42 2.29 4.97 -6.83
CA ASP A 42 1.24 5.63 -7.63
C ASP A 42 0.16 6.28 -6.73
N VAL A 43 0.32 6.23 -5.41
CA VAL A 43 -0.58 6.89 -4.46
C VAL A 43 -0.19 8.37 -4.35
N PRO A 44 -1.15 9.30 -4.47
CA PRO A 44 -0.88 10.72 -4.33
C PRO A 44 -0.16 11.07 -3.02
N HIS A 45 0.81 11.99 -3.09
CA HIS A 45 1.55 12.54 -1.95
C HIS A 45 2.48 11.57 -1.19
N ILE A 46 2.53 10.28 -1.54
CA ILE A 46 3.37 9.32 -0.82
C ILE A 46 4.86 9.61 -0.95
N GLN A 47 5.30 10.01 -2.14
CA GLN A 47 6.71 10.32 -2.38
C GLN A 47 7.12 11.54 -1.55
N GLU A 48 6.26 12.56 -1.47
CA GLU A 48 6.46 13.74 -0.65
C GLU A 48 6.52 13.38 0.83
N PHE A 49 5.63 12.52 1.33
CA PHE A 49 5.66 12.09 2.74
C PHE A 49 6.94 11.35 3.10
N ILE A 50 7.43 10.47 2.21
CA ILE A 50 8.69 9.75 2.44
C ILE A 50 9.88 10.70 2.41
N GLN A 51 9.91 11.67 1.49
CA GLN A 51 10.94 12.70 1.45
C GLN A 51 10.99 13.54 2.73
N GLN A 52 9.86 13.67 3.45
CA GLN A 52 9.78 14.32 4.77
C GLN A 52 10.08 13.38 5.95
N GLY A 53 10.51 12.14 5.69
CA GLY A 53 10.87 11.16 6.73
C GLY A 53 9.75 10.21 7.13
N GLY A 54 8.63 10.19 6.39
CA GLY A 54 7.57 9.20 6.57
C GLY A 54 8.04 7.79 6.23
N GLN A 55 7.54 6.80 6.97
CA GLN A 55 7.80 5.38 6.72
C GLN A 55 6.53 4.70 6.19
N LEU A 56 6.68 3.76 5.25
CA LEU A 56 5.54 3.17 4.54
C LEU A 56 4.56 2.44 5.47
N GLY A 57 5.04 1.76 6.51
CA GLY A 57 4.20 1.07 7.47
C GLY A 57 3.34 2.06 8.26
N HIS A 58 3.93 3.17 8.73
CA HIS A 58 3.19 4.23 9.41
C HIS A 58 2.17 4.90 8.49
N LEU A 59 2.58 5.29 7.28
CA LEU A 59 1.68 5.92 6.30
C LEU A 59 0.50 5.02 5.92
N TRP A 60 0.72 3.71 5.88
CA TRP A 60 -0.36 2.74 5.67
C TRP A 60 -1.35 2.74 6.84
N MET A 61 -0.86 2.64 8.08
CA MET A 61 -1.69 2.61 9.29
C MET A 61 -2.41 3.93 9.57
N GLU A 62 -1.86 5.05 9.09
CA GLU A 62 -2.49 6.38 9.13
C GLU A 62 -3.53 6.58 8.01
N GLY A 63 -3.66 5.62 7.09
CA GLY A 63 -4.65 5.64 6.02
C GLY A 63 -4.22 6.41 4.77
N HIS A 64 -2.96 6.88 4.67
CA HIS A 64 -2.48 7.66 3.52
C HIS A 64 -2.49 6.88 2.20
N PHE A 65 -2.57 5.55 2.24
CA PHE A 65 -2.70 4.73 1.03
C PHE A 65 -4.10 4.84 0.38
N GLY A 66 -5.11 5.25 1.16
CA GLY A 66 -6.51 5.34 0.72
C GLY A 66 -7.21 4.01 0.44
N VAL A 67 -6.48 2.88 0.55
CA VAL A 67 -6.93 1.51 0.31
C VAL A 67 -6.04 0.53 1.06
N GLY A 68 -6.56 -0.66 1.36
CA GLY A 68 -5.83 -1.77 1.98
C GLY A 68 -5.66 -1.66 3.49
N ASP A 69 -6.31 -0.69 4.14
CA ASP A 69 -6.35 -0.63 5.60
C ASP A 69 -7.10 -1.87 6.14
N PRO A 70 -6.44 -2.77 6.89
CA PRO A 70 -7.04 -4.01 7.35
C PRO A 70 -8.17 -3.80 8.38
N LEU A 71 -8.23 -2.62 9.00
CA LEU A 71 -9.22 -2.28 10.03
C LEU A 71 -10.45 -1.57 9.44
N VAL A 72 -10.43 -1.21 8.16
CA VAL A 72 -11.48 -0.41 7.51
C VAL A 72 -11.96 -1.10 6.23
N ARG A 73 -13.29 -1.29 6.10
CA ARG A 73 -13.97 -1.83 4.91
C ARG A 73 -13.32 -3.10 4.30
N GLU A 74 -12.77 -3.98 5.14
CA GLU A 74 -12.05 -5.19 4.67
C GLU A 74 -10.90 -4.86 3.69
N GLY A 75 -10.26 -3.70 3.85
CA GLY A 75 -9.21 -3.22 2.95
C GLY A 75 -9.71 -2.57 1.66
N ALA A 76 -11.02 -2.44 1.46
CA ALA A 76 -11.57 -1.70 0.32
C ALA A 76 -11.28 -0.18 0.45
N PRO A 77 -11.22 0.57 -0.65
CA PRO A 77 -11.00 2.01 -0.62
C PRO A 77 -12.06 2.74 0.23
N PHE A 78 -11.63 3.69 1.07
CA PHE A 78 -12.54 4.49 1.90
C PHE A 78 -12.75 5.91 1.36
N GLN A 79 -11.82 6.41 0.54
CA GLN A 79 -11.98 7.66 -0.21
C GLN A 79 -12.27 7.28 -1.67
N ALA A 80 -13.34 7.82 -2.25
CA ALA A 80 -13.56 7.71 -3.69
C ALA A 80 -12.30 8.25 -4.36
N LEU A 81 -11.58 7.39 -5.06
CA LEU A 81 -10.47 7.79 -5.90
C LEU A 81 -11.08 8.69 -6.96
N ASN A 82 -10.92 10.00 -6.79
CA ASN A 82 -11.36 10.92 -7.83
C ASN A 82 -10.61 10.51 -9.11
N PRO A 83 -11.35 10.25 -10.20
CA PRO A 83 -10.78 9.74 -11.44
C PRO A 83 -9.77 10.71 -12.07
#